data_AF-A0A7J6SEY1-F1
#
_entry.id   AF-A0A7J6SEY1-F1
#
_cell.length_a   1.000
_cell.length_b   1.000
_cell.length_c   1.000
_cell.angle_alpha   90.00
_cell.angle_beta   90.00
_cell.angle_gamma   90.00
#
_symmetry.space_group_name_H-M   'P 1'
#
loop_
_entity.id
_entity.type
_entity.pdbx_description
1 polymer ?
#
loop_
_entity_poly.entity_id
_entity_poly.type
_entity_poly.pdbx_seq_one_letter_code
_entity_poly.pdbx_strand_id
1 'polypeptide(L)'
;NLPLVWPRKMLVVPFRLRYPFESAVASMGSSLSACIENIDIGGPCMIRAAAKNSHGVCVLTSPSDYKEFAKELETNNGCTTPDFRRRMACKAFGLTAR
;
A
#
# COMPACT_ATOMS: atom_id res chain seq x y z
N ASN A 1 36.18 2.76 0.06
CA ASN A 1 35.31 2.37 -1.07
C ASN A 1 34.39 1.21 -0.73
N LEU A 2 33.53 1.37 0.27
CA LEU A 2 32.37 0.48 0.38
C LEU A 2 31.42 0.89 -0.74
N PRO A 3 31.01 -0.01 -1.66
CA PRO A 3 30.02 0.34 -2.65
C PRO A 3 28.77 0.70 -1.85
N LEU A 4 28.32 1.95 -2.00
CA LEU A 4 27.08 2.45 -1.44
C LEU A 4 25.93 1.76 -2.20
N VAL A 5 25.75 0.46 -2.00
CA VAL A 5 24.60 -0.28 -2.50
C VAL A 5 23.48 0.02 -1.51
N TRP A 6 22.85 1.18 -1.66
CA TRP A 6 21.61 1.45 -0.95
C TRP A 6 20.63 0.34 -1.37
N PRO A 7 20.16 -0.53 -0.45
CA PRO A 7 19.17 -1.54 -0.82
C PRO A 7 17.98 -0.79 -1.41
N ARG A 8 17.60 -1.18 -2.63
CA ARG A 8 16.71 -0.40 -3.51
C ARG A 8 15.50 0.12 -2.71
N LYS A 9 15.41 1.45 -2.61
CA LYS A 9 14.50 2.28 -1.80
C LYS A 9 13.17 1.59 -1.42
N MET A 10 13.13 0.99 -0.23
CA MET A 10 11.92 0.34 0.28
C MET A 10 11.03 1.36 1.00
N LEU A 11 9.97 1.84 0.33
CA LEU A 11 8.90 2.60 0.98
C LEU A 11 7.72 1.65 1.26
N VAL A 12 7.63 1.16 2.48
CA VAL A 12 6.44 0.45 2.97
C VAL A 12 5.44 1.51 3.41
N VAL A 13 4.27 1.55 2.77
CA VAL A 13 3.16 2.42 3.18
C VAL A 13 2.11 1.56 3.86
N PRO A 14 2.23 1.28 5.17
CA PRO A 14 1.18 0.57 5.89
C PRO A 14 -0.01 1.52 6.02
N PHE A 15 -1.02 1.36 5.17
CA PHE A 15 -2.19 2.23 5.22
C PHE A 15 -3.48 1.44 5.33
N ARG A 16 -4.27 1.76 6.35
CA ARG A 16 -5.66 1.30 6.45
C ARG A 16 -6.48 2.11 5.45
N LEU A 17 -6.79 1.52 4.31
CA LEU A 17 -7.80 2.04 3.36
C LEU A 17 -9.24 1.98 3.89
N ARG A 18 -9.43 1.79 5.20
CA ARG A 18 -10.72 1.56 5.85
C ARG A 18 -10.87 2.46 7.06
N TYR A 19 -11.21 3.71 6.83
CA TYR A 19 -12.56 4.06 7.24
C TYR A 19 -13.43 3.47 6.13
N PRO A 20 -14.22 2.41 6.39
CA PRO A 20 -15.10 1.90 5.36
C PRO A 20 -16.10 3.03 5.13
N PHE A 21 -15.89 3.82 4.08
CA PHE A 21 -16.74 4.96 3.75
C PHE A 21 -18.20 4.53 3.77
N GLU A 22 -18.50 3.37 3.17
CA GLU A 22 -19.80 2.72 3.20
C GLU A 22 -20.33 2.48 4.63
N SER A 23 -19.51 1.95 5.53
CA SER A 23 -19.91 1.74 6.94
C SER A 23 -20.01 3.06 7.72
N ALA A 24 -19.15 4.03 7.44
CA ALA A 24 -19.21 5.37 8.03
C ALA A 24 -20.50 6.09 7.60
N VAL A 25 -20.85 6.00 6.32
CA VAL A 25 -22.09 6.52 5.76
C VAL A 25 -23.31 5.83 6.38
N ALA A 26 -23.29 4.49 6.42
CA ALA A 26 -24.39 3.67 6.94
C ALA A 26 -24.61 3.81 8.46
N SER A 27 -23.54 3.98 9.25
CA SER A 27 -23.63 4.07 10.72
C SER A 27 -24.02 5.46 11.23
N MET A 28 -23.69 6.53 10.48
CA MET A 28 -23.92 7.90 10.94
C MET A 28 -25.28 8.48 10.54
N GLY A 29 -26.09 7.79 9.72
CA GLY A 29 -27.26 8.42 9.08
C GLY A 29 -26.87 9.72 8.37
N SER A 30 -25.65 9.74 7.82
CA SER A 30 -24.83 10.94 7.71
C SER A 30 -25.33 11.89 6.63
N SER A 31 -25.31 13.18 6.96
CA SER A 31 -25.48 14.23 5.97
C SER A 31 -24.41 14.13 4.88
N LEU A 32 -24.74 14.63 3.69
CA LEU A 32 -23.80 14.71 2.57
C LEU A 32 -22.45 15.37 2.96
N SER A 33 -22.48 16.38 3.83
CA SER A 33 -21.27 17.04 4.34
C SER A 33 -20.37 16.11 5.14
N ALA A 34 -20.92 15.32 6.07
CA ALA A 34 -20.16 14.36 6.85
C ALA A 34 -19.58 13.24 5.96
N CYS A 35 -20.28 12.87 4.89
CA CYS A 35 -19.74 11.97 3.89
C CYS A 35 -18.52 12.61 3.19
N ILE A 36 -18.65 13.82 2.66
CA ILE A 36 -17.57 14.51 1.94
C ILE A 36 -16.29 14.61 2.76
N GLU A 37 -16.39 14.97 4.05
CA GLU A 37 -15.23 15.10 4.95
C GLU A 37 -14.48 13.77 5.19
N ASN A 38 -15.16 12.63 5.02
CA ASN A 38 -14.56 11.31 5.19
C ASN A 38 -13.99 10.72 3.90
N ILE A 39 -14.02 11.45 2.78
CA ILE A 39 -13.40 11.01 1.53
C ILE A 39 -11.87 11.08 1.66
N ASP A 40 -11.23 9.92 1.63
CA ASP A 40 -9.78 9.83 1.64
C ASP A 40 -9.19 10.09 0.26
N ILE A 41 -8.46 11.20 0.12
CA ILE A 41 -7.71 11.54 -1.09
C ILE A 41 -6.28 11.02 -1.01
N GLY A 42 -5.65 11.14 0.16
CA GLY A 42 -4.22 10.88 0.35
C GLY A 42 -3.89 9.40 0.25
N GLY A 43 -4.68 8.54 0.88
CA GLY A 43 -4.49 7.09 0.89
C GLY A 43 -4.47 6.48 -0.51
N PRO A 44 -5.55 6.63 -1.30
CA PRO A 44 -5.58 6.15 -2.68
C PRO A 44 -4.48 6.76 -3.56
N CYS A 45 -4.14 8.04 -3.39
CA CYS A 45 -3.06 8.67 -4.13
C CYS A 45 -1.70 8.02 -3.84
N MET A 46 -1.33 7.87 -2.56
CA MET A 46 -0.06 7.26 -2.17
C MET A 46 0.05 5.80 -2.60
N ILE A 47 -1.03 5.02 -2.45
CA ILE A 47 -1.06 3.61 -2.85
C ILE A 47 -0.89 3.47 -4.36
N ARG A 48 -1.62 4.25 -5.15
CA ARG A 48 -1.50 4.21 -6.62
C ARG A 48 -0.13 4.69 -7.10
N ALA A 49 0.44 5.72 -6.46
CA ALA A 49 1.79 6.19 -6.78
C ALA A 49 2.86 5.13 -6.48
N ALA A 50 2.79 4.49 -5.31
CA ALA A 50 3.70 3.41 -4.93
C ALA A 50 3.56 2.18 -5.84
N ALA A 51 2.32 1.77 -6.15
CA ALA A 51 2.03 0.66 -7.06
C ALA A 51 2.54 0.94 -8.49
N LYS A 52 2.36 2.16 -9.01
CA LYS A 52 2.91 2.59 -10.30
C LYS A 52 4.44 2.47 -10.34
N ASN A 53 5.11 2.80 -9.23
CA ASN A 53 6.57 2.73 -9.11
C ASN A 53 7.07 1.39 -8.56
N SER A 54 6.41 0.28 -8.89
CA SER A 54 6.80 -1.07 -8.42
C SER A 54 8.20 -1.52 -8.86
N HIS A 55 8.83 -0.81 -9.81
CA HIS A 55 10.22 -1.01 -10.14
C HIS A 55 11.15 -0.72 -8.95
N GLY A 56 10.85 0.35 -8.19
CA GLY A 56 11.68 0.81 -7.07
C GLY A 56 11.02 0.68 -5.70
N VAL A 57 9.70 0.56 -5.61
CA VAL A 57 8.94 0.62 -4.35
C VAL A 57 8.09 -0.63 -4.15
N CYS A 58 8.09 -1.18 -2.93
CA CYS A 58 7.19 -2.25 -2.53
C CYS A 58 6.03 -1.69 -1.70
N VAL A 59 4.83 -1.64 -2.27
CA VAL A 59 3.61 -1.24 -1.56
C VAL A 59 3.03 -2.44 -0.81
N LEU A 60 2.59 -2.28 0.44
CA LEU A 60 1.82 -3.29 1.18
C LEU A 60 0.48 -2.66 1.58
N THR A 61 -0.63 -3.37 1.40
CA THR A 61 -1.97 -2.77 1.59
C THR A 61 -2.76 -3.39 2.73
N SER A 62 -2.25 -4.49 3.31
CA SER A 62 -2.87 -5.18 4.43
C SER A 62 -1.82 -5.68 5.41
N PRO A 63 -2.10 -5.68 6.73
CA PRO A 63 -1.25 -6.34 7.72
C PRO A 63 -1.01 -7.83 7.44
N SER A 64 -1.94 -8.49 6.72
CA SER A 64 -1.75 -9.89 6.30
C SER A 64 -0.58 -10.09 5.34
N ASP A 65 -0.11 -9.04 4.66
CA ASP A 65 1.03 -9.11 3.74
C ASP A 65 2.38 -9.17 4.48
N TYR A 66 2.42 -8.81 5.77
CA TYR A 66 3.67 -8.62 6.51
C TYR A 66 4.46 -9.91 6.70
N LYS A 67 3.77 -11.03 6.94
CA LYS A 67 4.42 -12.34 7.10
C LYS A 67 5.15 -12.75 5.82
N GLU A 68 4.50 -12.55 4.68
CA GLU A 68 5.09 -12.88 3.38
C GLU A 68 6.23 -11.93 3.02
N PHE A 69 6.06 -10.65 3.32
CA PHE A 69 7.10 -9.64 3.12
C PHE A 69 8.35 -9.87 3.97
N ALA A 70 8.19 -10.22 5.25
CA ALA A 70 9.32 -10.56 6.11
C ALA A 70 10.13 -11.74 5.52
N LYS A 71 9.43 -12.79 5.08
CA LYS A 71 10.06 -13.94 4.41
C LYS A 71 10.77 -13.55 3.11
N GLU A 72 10.19 -12.66 2.31
CA GLU A 72 10.83 -12.12 1.10
C GLU A 72 12.16 -11.43 1.44
N LEU A 73 12.18 -10.59 2.47
CA LEU A 73 13.39 -9.89 2.90
C LEU A 73 14.44 -10.87 3.45
N GLU A 74 14.05 -11.82 4.29
CA GLU A 74 14.94 -12.86 4.83
C GLU A 74 15.60 -13.67 3.71
N THR A 75 14.82 -14.04 2.68
CA THR A 75 15.28 -14.88 1.57
C THR A 75 16.18 -14.12 0.59
N ASN A 76 15.99 -12.80 0.46
CA ASN A 76 16.64 -11.98 -0.57
C ASN A 76 17.59 -10.93 0.01
N ASN A 77 18.29 -11.26 1.12
CA ASN A 77 19.28 -10.38 1.76
C ASN A 77 18.78 -8.95 2.02
N GLY A 78 17.58 -8.83 2.60
CA GLY A 78 16.95 -7.55 2.93
C GLY A 78 16.41 -6.78 1.72
N CYS A 79 16.31 -7.42 0.54
CA CYS A 79 15.75 -6.82 -0.66
C CYS A 79 14.41 -7.46 -1.03
N THR A 80 13.63 -6.78 -1.88
CA THR A 80 12.48 -7.39 -2.56
C THR A 80 12.83 -7.71 -4.00
N THR A 81 12.24 -8.77 -4.54
CA THR A 81 12.33 -9.11 -5.96
C THR A 81 11.38 -8.26 -6.81
N PRO A 82 11.67 -8.06 -8.10
CA PRO A 82 10.74 -7.40 -9.03
C PRO A 82 9.37 -8.11 -9.09
N ASP A 83 9.34 -9.43 -9.01
CA ASP A 83 8.10 -10.22 -9.08
C ASP A 83 7.22 -10.02 -7.83
N PHE A 84 7.84 -10.01 -6.65
CA PHE A 84 7.13 -9.69 -5.42
C PHE A 84 6.51 -8.29 -5.47
N ARG A 85 7.29 -7.28 -5.88
CA ARG A 85 6.78 -5.89 -6.01
C ARG A 85 5.66 -5.78 -7.03
N ARG A 86 5.75 -6.46 -8.18
CA ARG A 86 4.69 -6.49 -9.20
C ARG A 86 3.40 -7.09 -8.64
N ARG A 87 3.48 -8.22 -7.93
CA ARG A 87 2.31 -8.85 -7.30
C ARG A 87 1.65 -7.96 -6.27
N MET A 88 2.43 -7.30 -5.42
CA MET A 88 1.88 -6.37 -4.44
C MET A 88 1.27 -5.12 -5.09
N ALA A 89 1.85 -4.63 -6.18
CA ALA A 89 1.27 -3.54 -6.97
C ALA A 89 -0.07 -3.93 -7.61
N CYS A 90 -0.21 -5.14 -8.15
CA CYS A 90 -1.49 -5.65 -8.64
C CYS A 90 -2.55 -5.68 -7.55
N LYS A 91 -2.17 -6.15 -6.35
CA LYS A 91 -3.05 -6.17 -5.16
C LYS A 91 -3.51 -4.75 -4.78
N ALA A 92 -2.60 -3.79 -4.80
CA ALA A 92 -2.87 -2.37 -4.52
C ALA A 92 -3.80 -1.72 -5.56
N PHE A 93 -3.59 -1.96 -6.85
CA PHE A 93 -4.50 -1.46 -7.89
C PHE A 93 -5.88 -2.10 -7.79
N GLY A 94 -5.96 -3.41 -7.52
CA GLY A 94 -7.23 -4.11 -7.33
C GLY A 94 -8.02 -3.66 -6.09
N LEU A 95 -7.37 -3.03 -5.12
CA LEU A 95 -8.01 -2.43 -3.95
C LEU A 95 -8.59 -1.04 -4.25
N THR A 96 -7.89 -0.23 -5.05
CA THR A 96 -8.28 1.16 -5.38
C THR A 96 -9.24 1.28 -6.56
N ALA A 97 -9.55 0.17 -7.23
CA ALA A 97 -10.50 0.12 -8.35
C ALA A 97 -11.92 -0.33 -7.93
N ARG A 98 -12.16 -0.52 -6.63
CA ARG A 98 -13.44 -0.96 -6.07
C ARG A 98 -14.31 0.23 -5.69
#